data_AF-A0A968MSZ8-F1
#
_entry.id   AF-A0A968MSZ8-F1
#
_cell.length_a   1.000
_cell.length_b   1.000
_cell.length_c   1.000
_cell.angle_alpha   90.00
_cell.angle_beta   90.00
_cell.angle_gamma   90.00
#
_symmetry.space_group_name_H-M   'P 1'
#
loop_
_entity.id
_entity.type
_entity.pdbx_description
1 polymer ?
#
loop_
_entity_poly.entity_id
_entity_poly.type
_entity_poly.pdbx_seq_one_letter_code
_entity_poly.pdbx_strand_id
1 'polypeptide(L)'
;MNKLNFTLPEFCFLDGNSHLGNTLEGRTVIQHIRSYTVIEAIALEDVKELHLNCQTFEFDYKNRFGTSEKHIFALHFTMDEKENIPEVFEKCRKWYCDYMTWEDSNIMEDSQSKLN
;
A
#
# COMPACT_ATOMS: atom_id res chain seq x y z
N MET A 1 -16.26 -1.97 -31.93
CA MET A 1 -14.92 -2.57 -31.75
C MET A 1 -14.39 -2.09 -30.42
N ASN A 2 -14.28 -2.96 -29.42
CA ASN A 2 -13.73 -2.58 -28.11
C ASN A 2 -12.22 -2.37 -28.26
N LYS A 3 -11.74 -1.15 -28.00
CA LYS A 3 -10.30 -0.87 -27.94
C LYS A 3 -9.76 -1.40 -26.62
N LEU A 4 -8.77 -2.27 -26.68
CA LEU A 4 -8.02 -2.72 -25.52
C LEU A 4 -6.98 -1.66 -25.16
N ASN A 5 -7.02 -1.13 -23.94
CA ASN A 5 -6.00 -0.26 -23.39
C ASN A 5 -4.93 -1.11 -22.68
N PHE A 6 -3.68 -1.07 -23.16
CA PHE A 6 -2.55 -1.84 -22.64
C PHE A 6 -1.70 -1.10 -21.59
N THR A 7 -2.10 0.11 -21.19
CA THR A 7 -1.36 0.88 -20.20
C THR A 7 -1.47 0.25 -18.81
N LEU A 8 -0.32 -0.06 -18.21
CA LEU A 8 -0.23 -0.50 -16.82
C LEU A 8 -0.30 0.70 -15.86
N PRO A 9 -0.80 0.50 -14.62
CA PRO A 9 -0.77 1.55 -13.61
C PRO A 9 0.66 1.86 -13.15
N GLU A 10 0.85 2.96 -12.42
CA GLU A 10 2.16 3.27 -11.81
C GLU A 10 2.44 2.36 -10.60
N PHE A 11 1.41 2.12 -9.80
CA PHE A 11 1.44 1.25 -8.62
C PHE A 11 0.30 0.23 -8.68
N CYS A 12 0.52 -0.95 -8.11
CA CYS A 12 -0.51 -1.94 -7.87
C CYS A 12 -0.26 -2.70 -6.56
N PHE A 13 -1.31 -3.27 -5.98
CA PHE A 13 -1.15 -4.28 -4.95
C PHE A 13 -0.72 -5.60 -5.58
N LEU A 14 0.20 -6.32 -4.92
CA LEU A 14 0.51 -7.70 -5.27
C LEU A 14 -0.55 -8.62 -4.69
N ASP A 15 -1.15 -9.43 -5.57
CA ASP A 15 -2.07 -10.50 -5.16
C ASP A 15 -1.27 -11.76 -4.82
N GLY A 16 -1.43 -12.26 -3.60
CA GLY A 16 -0.81 -13.50 -3.13
C GLY A 16 -1.54 -14.76 -3.58
N ASN A 17 -2.66 -14.63 -4.31
CA ASN A 17 -3.46 -15.75 -4.73
C ASN A 17 -2.72 -16.65 -5.73
N SER A 18 -2.57 -17.92 -5.35
CA SER A 18 -1.85 -18.93 -6.13
C SER A 18 -2.52 -20.29 -6.00
N HIS A 19 -1.97 -21.29 -6.70
CA HIS A 19 -2.36 -22.69 -6.51
C HIS A 19 -2.09 -23.23 -5.09
N LEU A 20 -1.36 -22.49 -4.25
CA LEU A 20 -1.10 -22.78 -2.84
C LEU A 20 -2.00 -22.00 -1.87
N GLY A 21 -2.96 -21.22 -2.38
CA GLY A 21 -3.77 -20.28 -1.60
C GLY A 21 -3.20 -18.85 -1.63
N ASN A 22 -3.70 -17.99 -0.74
CA ASN A 22 -3.26 -16.60 -0.62
C ASN A 22 -2.02 -16.50 0.29
N THR A 23 -0.83 -16.41 -0.31
CA THR A 23 0.43 -16.34 0.45
C THR A 23 0.71 -14.96 1.06
N LEU A 24 -0.13 -13.96 0.78
CA LEU A 24 -0.04 -12.59 1.31
C LEU A 24 -1.26 -12.23 2.17
N GLU A 25 -1.96 -13.22 2.72
CA GLU A 25 -3.11 -12.96 3.60
C GLU A 25 -2.72 -12.06 4.78
N GLY A 26 -3.50 -11.00 4.98
CA GLY A 26 -3.25 -9.99 6.02
C GLY A 26 -2.08 -9.04 5.75
N ARG A 27 -1.48 -9.08 4.56
CA ARG A 27 -0.32 -8.26 4.19
C ARG A 27 -0.64 -7.31 3.05
N THR A 28 -0.17 -6.08 3.17
CA THR A 28 -0.33 -5.05 2.14
C THR A 28 0.99 -4.88 1.40
N VAL A 29 1.14 -5.55 0.25
CA VAL A 29 2.35 -5.47 -0.58
C VAL A 29 2.04 -4.71 -1.86
N ILE A 30 2.87 -3.73 -2.18
CA ILE A 30 2.72 -2.78 -3.26
C ILE A 30 3.90 -2.92 -4.22
N GLN A 31 3.63 -2.97 -5.52
CA GLN A 31 4.65 -2.90 -6.56
C GLN A 31 4.57 -1.56 -7.29
N HIS A 32 5.68 -0.83 -7.34
CA HIS A 32 5.90 0.24 -8.31
C HIS A 32 6.38 -0.38 -9.62
N ILE A 33 5.55 -0.30 -10.66
CA ILE A 33 5.74 -1.07 -11.91
C ILE A 33 6.97 -0.60 -12.69
N ARG A 34 7.23 0.72 -12.71
CA ARG A 34 8.29 1.29 -13.55
C ARG A 34 9.71 0.96 -13.06
N SER A 35 9.91 0.86 -11.74
CA SER A 35 11.22 0.55 -11.14
C SER A 35 11.31 -0.86 -10.57
N TYR A 36 10.26 -1.67 -10.72
CA TYR A 36 10.15 -3.01 -10.13
C TYR A 36 10.40 -3.00 -8.61
N THR A 37 10.03 -1.91 -7.94
CA THR A 37 10.21 -1.77 -6.49
C THR A 37 9.04 -2.44 -5.79
N VAL A 38 9.33 -3.33 -4.84
CA VAL A 38 8.35 -4.03 -4.00
C VAL A 38 8.45 -3.48 -2.58
N ILE A 39 7.33 -2.94 -2.11
CA ILE A 39 7.19 -2.25 -0.83
C ILE A 39 6.10 -2.94 -0.03
N GLU A 40 6.31 -3.15 1.26
CA GLU A 40 5.24 -3.59 2.17
C GLU A 40 4.81 -2.45 3.08
N ALA A 41 3.50 -2.22 3.16
CA ALA A 41 2.88 -1.25 4.04
C ALA A 41 2.44 -1.93 5.33
N ILE A 42 2.84 -1.37 6.46
CA ILE A 42 2.61 -1.93 7.78
C ILE A 42 2.04 -0.82 8.67
N ALA A 43 0.83 -1.04 9.20
CA ALA A 43 0.27 -0.22 10.25
C ALA A 43 0.95 -0.60 11.58
N LEU A 44 1.60 0.37 12.23
CA LEU A 44 2.37 0.12 13.45
C LEU A 44 1.48 -0.20 14.66
N GLU A 45 0.19 0.16 14.61
CA GLU A 45 -0.78 -0.15 15.66
C GLU A 45 -1.09 -1.66 15.74
N ASP A 46 -0.93 -2.39 14.64
CA ASP A 46 -1.23 -3.82 14.54
C ASP A 46 -0.02 -4.71 14.85
N VAL A 47 1.16 -4.12 15.07
CA VAL A 47 2.43 -4.87 15.23
C VAL A 47 3.00 -4.69 16.63
N LYS A 48 3.17 -5.81 17.34
CA LYS A 48 3.76 -5.82 18.70
C LYS A 48 5.28 -5.65 18.72
N GLU A 49 5.96 -6.19 17.71
CA GLU A 49 7.41 -6.15 17.59
C GLU A 49 7.79 -6.22 16.11
N LEU A 50 8.66 -5.31 15.66
CA LEU A 50 9.04 -5.15 14.27
C LEU A 50 10.56 -5.10 14.15
N HIS A 51 11.15 -6.10 13.51
CA HIS A 51 12.59 -6.17 13.22
C HIS A 51 12.80 -6.16 11.71
N LEU A 52 13.16 -4.99 11.17
CA LEU A 52 13.38 -4.81 9.74
C LEU A 52 14.87 -4.55 9.47
N ASN A 53 15.47 -5.43 8.67
CA ASN A 53 16.84 -5.28 8.16
C ASN A 53 16.85 -4.78 6.71
N CYS A 54 16.01 -3.80 6.41
CA CYS A 54 15.85 -3.23 5.07
C CYS A 54 15.67 -1.72 5.16
N GLN A 55 15.70 -1.03 4.02
CA GLN A 55 15.39 0.39 3.97
C GLN A 55 13.92 0.60 4.28
N THR A 56 13.63 1.56 5.15
CA THR A 56 12.27 1.88 5.57
C THR A 56 11.92 3.35 5.36
N PHE A 57 10.62 3.64 5.36
CA PHE A 57 10.09 4.99 5.30
C PHE A 57 8.83 5.07 6.17
N GLU A 58 8.91 5.84 7.26
CA GLU A 58 7.80 6.05 8.19
C GLU A 58 6.99 7.28 7.81
N PHE A 59 5.67 7.21 7.98
CA PHE A 59 4.78 8.33 7.76
C PHE A 59 3.52 8.21 8.62
N ASP A 60 2.87 9.36 8.85
CA ASP A 60 1.59 9.43 9.53
C ASP A 60 0.47 9.56 8.48
N TYR A 61 -0.60 8.78 8.64
CA TYR A 61 -1.84 8.92 7.90
C TYR A 61 -2.91 9.49 8.81
N LYS A 62 -3.59 10.56 8.39
CA LYS A 62 -4.75 11.09 9.09
C LYS A 62 -6.01 10.60 8.41
N ASN A 63 -6.73 9.69 9.08
CA ASN A 63 -7.95 9.11 8.57
C ASN A 63 -9.11 10.14 8.58
N ARG A 64 -10.22 9.82 7.90
CA ARG A 64 -11.38 10.72 7.79
C ARG A 64 -12.07 11.03 9.11
N PHE A 65 -11.83 10.23 10.14
CA PHE A 65 -12.34 10.43 11.50
C PHE A 65 -11.45 11.36 12.34
N GLY A 66 -10.33 11.82 11.78
CA GLY A 66 -9.39 12.73 12.43
C GLY A 66 -8.34 12.04 13.29
N THR A 67 -8.29 10.70 13.29
CA THR A 67 -7.27 9.91 13.99
C THR A 67 -6.01 9.83 13.14
N SER A 68 -4.85 9.90 13.79
CA SER A 68 -3.55 9.77 13.13
C SER A 68 -3.01 8.37 13.37
N GLU A 69 -2.82 7.62 12.29
CA GLU A 69 -2.29 6.26 12.30
C GLU A 69 -0.84 6.29 11.82
N LYS A 70 0.03 5.55 12.51
CA LYS A 70 1.44 5.44 12.13
C LYS A 70 1.66 4.26 11.20
N HIS A 71 2.27 4.52 10.05
CA HIS A 71 2.57 3.51 9.05
C HIS A 71 4.06 3.50 8.73
N ILE A 72 4.58 2.33 8.37
CA ILE A 72 5.93 2.15 7.86
C ILE A 72 5.88 1.40 6.54
N PHE A 73 6.68 1.89 5.59
CA PHE A 73 7.01 1.15 4.38
C PHE A 73 8.34 0.42 4.58
N ALA A 74 8.35 -0.87 4.24
CA ALA A 74 9.53 -1.72 4.23
C ALA A 74 9.88 -2.12 2.78
N LEU A 75 11.12 -1.91 2.37
CA LEU A 75 11.60 -2.27 1.04
C LEU A 75 11.98 -3.75 0.97
N HIS A 76 11.28 -4.53 0.15
CA HIS A 76 11.65 -5.92 -0.12
C HIS A 76 12.69 -6.03 -1.25
N PHE A 77 12.48 -5.27 -2.32
CA PHE A 77 13.28 -5.41 -3.54
C PHE A 77 13.15 -4.15 -4.41
N THR A 78 14.18 -3.88 -5.22
CA THR A 78 14.14 -2.85 -6.26
C THR A 78 15.14 -3.15 -7.38
N MET A 79 14.80 -2.76 -8.62
CA MET A 79 15.75 -2.68 -9.73
C MET A 79 16.16 -1.24 -10.05
N ASP A 80 15.82 -0.27 -9.18
CA ASP A 80 16.22 1.11 -9.38
C ASP A 80 17.71 1.31 -9.10
N GLU A 81 18.52 1.18 -10.14
CA GLU A 81 19.97 1.40 -10.09
C GLU A 81 20.34 2.88 -9.83
N LYS A 82 19.37 3.81 -9.93
CA LYS A 82 19.60 5.24 -9.73
C LYS A 82 19.37 5.70 -8.29
N GLU A 83 19.11 4.77 -7.36
CA GLU A 83 18.91 5.04 -5.93
C GLU A 83 17.76 6.01 -5.60
N ASN A 84 16.79 6.22 -6.50
CA ASN A 84 15.66 7.15 -6.26
C ASN A 84 14.56 6.57 -5.35
N ILE A 85 14.92 5.63 -4.47
CA ILE A 85 13.99 4.97 -3.54
C ILE A 85 13.20 5.96 -2.67
N PRO A 86 13.79 7.07 -2.15
CA PRO A 86 13.01 8.06 -1.42
C PRO A 86 11.87 8.69 -2.26
N GLU A 87 12.09 8.92 -3.55
CA GLU A 87 11.06 9.46 -4.44
C GLU A 87 9.96 8.41 -4.69
N VAL A 88 10.34 7.14 -4.87
CA VAL A 88 9.39 6.04 -5.03
C VAL A 88 8.55 5.87 -3.76
N PHE A 89 9.16 5.97 -2.57
CA PHE A 89 8.42 5.94 -1.30
C PHE A 89 7.41 7.07 -1.19
N GLU A 90 7.77 8.31 -1.54
CA GLU A 90 6.84 9.43 -1.43
C GLU A 90 5.65 9.29 -2.40
N LYS A 91 5.91 8.82 -3.63
CA LYS A 91 4.85 8.51 -4.60
C LYS A 91 3.95 7.38 -4.11
N CYS A 92 4.55 6.31 -3.58
CA CYS A 92 3.84 5.19 -2.98
C CYS A 92 2.99 5.66 -1.80
N ARG A 93 3.52 6.55 -0.95
CA ARG A 93 2.84 7.11 0.22
C ARG A 93 1.59 7.84 -0.21
N LYS A 94 1.73 8.74 -1.19
CA LYS A 94 0.59 9.47 -1.73
C LYS A 94 -0.48 8.53 -2.27
N TRP A 95 -0.09 7.58 -3.13
CA TRP A 95 -1.01 6.63 -3.74
C TRP A 95 -1.72 5.76 -2.68
N TYR A 96 -0.98 5.27 -1.69
CA TYR A 96 -1.52 4.45 -0.61
C TYR A 96 -2.45 5.23 0.33
N CYS A 97 -2.11 6.47 0.70
CA CYS A 97 -3.02 7.32 1.47
C CYS A 97 -4.30 7.67 0.70
N ASP A 98 -4.23 7.85 -0.62
CA ASP A 98 -5.40 8.05 -1.46
C ASP A 98 -6.29 6.79 -1.44
N TYR A 99 -5.70 5.58 -1.48
CA TYR A 99 -6.41 4.31 -1.29
C TYR A 99 -7.05 4.20 0.09
N MET A 100 -6.32 4.45 1.18
CA MET A 100 -6.88 4.37 2.54
C MET A 100 -8.03 5.36 2.75
N THR A 101 -7.93 6.55 2.15
CA THR A 101 -9.01 7.56 2.20
C THR A 101 -10.26 7.09 1.47
N TRP A 102 -10.10 6.32 0.40
CA TRP A 102 -11.21 5.67 -0.28
C TRP A 102 -11.83 4.56 0.58
N GLU A 103 -11.01 3.71 1.22
CA GLU A 103 -11.50 2.67 2.15
C GLU A 103 -12.25 3.25 3.35
N ASP A 104 -11.73 4.31 3.98
CA ASP A 104 -12.41 5.06 5.03
C ASP A 104 -13.82 5.50 4.60
N SER A 105 -13.95 5.95 3.35
CA SER A 105 -15.22 6.41 2.79
C SER A 105 -16.21 5.26 2.65
N ASN A 106 -15.75 4.11 2.15
CA ASN A 106 -16.57 2.91 2.03
C ASN A 106 -17.08 2.45 3.41
N ILE A 107 -16.21 2.48 4.43
CA ILE A 107 -16.58 2.12 5.81
C ILE A 107 -17.66 3.08 6.36
N MET A 108 -17.54 4.38 6.09
CA MET A 108 -18.55 5.37 6.49
C MET A 108 -19.91 5.11 5.81
N GLU A 109 -19.92 4.84 4.50
CA GLU A 109 -21.14 4.55 3.74
C GLU A 109 -21.82 3.26 4.23
N ASP A 110 -21.03 2.20 4.45
CA ASP A 110 -21.53 0.92 5.00
C ASP A 110 -22.08 1.08 6.41
N SER A 111 -21.48 1.94 7.23
CA SER A 111 -21.97 2.21 8.59
C SER A 111 -23.29 2.99 8.57
N GLN A 112 -23.46 3.93 7.63
CA GLN A 112 -24.71 4.69 7.47
C GLN A 112 -25.84 3.85 6.88
N SER A 113 -25.55 2.95 5.94
CA SER A 113 -26.56 2.07 5.34
C SER A 113 -27.15 1.06 6.32
N LYS A 114 -26.37 0.59 7.31
CA LYS A 114 -26.83 -0.31 8.37
C LYS A 114 -27.69 0.37 9.45
N LEU A 115 -27.73 1.70 9.48
CA LEU A 115 -28.50 2.48 10.45
C LEU A 115 -29.87 2.92 9.89
N ASN A 116 -30.11 2.76 8.59
CA ASN A 116 -31.38 3.04 7.90
C ASN A 116 -32.13 1.74 7.59
#